data_AF-A0A7S2NPW2-F1
#
_entry.id   AF-A0A7S2NPW2-F1
#
_cell.length_a   1.000
_cell.length_b   1.000
_cell.length_c   1.000
_cell.angle_alpha   90.00
_cell.angle_beta   90.00
_cell.angle_gamma   90.00
#
_symmetry.space_group_name_H-M   'P 1'
#
loop_
_entity.id
_entity.type
_entity.pdbx_description
1 polymer ?
#
loop_
_entity_poly.entity_id
_entity_poly.type
_entity_poly.pdbx_seq_one_letter_code
_entity_poly.pdbx_strand_id
1 'polypeptide(L)'
;PHKDVVVPTYWKAEPSSSNQANSQKRDDHATRETELLLFFAGDVRMGDERLTREGGYRQSREVYSGGMRQAFSRMVRDARANKSRADLVQRMSFSRRADDATYERANFCLAVSGDGWGNRLMKAFLHNCVPLIAAPCVVQPFELQLPLHTMSKRVSDMDMMDLPEKLSAVPQQRLMAMRQRMSRVRDAFVWSAGGLAYRYTLLALCTRAVELRGHLKADHTRGERGCAHLAAQLPYASERTRTPQWFSTALVEAIRALQAERRAAMSNRSWSKMLLP
;
A
#
# COMPACT_ATOMS: atom_id res chain seq x y z
N PRO A 1 6.67 12.63 -0.27
CA PRO A 1 7.29 11.28 -0.14
C PRO A 1 8.69 11.26 0.50
N HIS A 2 9.55 12.25 0.24
CA HIS A 2 10.94 12.28 0.72
C HIS A 2 11.09 13.00 2.09
N LYS A 3 10.03 13.11 2.90
CA LYS A 3 10.09 13.65 4.27
C LYS A 3 9.70 12.60 5.31
N ASP A 4 8.86 11.65 4.93
CA ASP A 4 8.10 10.85 5.87
C ASP A 4 8.45 9.37 5.73
N VAL A 5 8.55 8.68 6.88
CA VAL A 5 8.47 7.23 6.93
C VAL A 5 6.99 6.87 7.01
N VAL A 6 6.49 6.16 6.01
CA VAL A 6 5.09 5.73 5.97
C VAL A 6 4.99 4.35 6.60
N VAL A 7 4.30 4.28 7.74
CA VAL A 7 4.11 3.05 8.51
C VAL A 7 2.66 2.57 8.45
N PRO A 8 2.41 1.27 8.61
CA PRO A 8 1.06 0.73 8.70
C PRO A 8 0.33 1.27 9.94
N THR A 9 -0.98 1.47 9.84
CA THR A 9 -1.84 1.85 10.98
C THR A 9 -2.59 0.67 11.61
N TYR A 10 -2.35 -0.56 11.13
CA TYR A 10 -3.15 -1.72 11.52
C TYR A 10 -2.60 -2.44 12.77
N TRP A 11 -3.27 -2.28 13.90
CA TRP A 11 -2.78 -2.75 15.21
C TRP A 11 -2.87 -4.27 15.40
N LYS A 12 -4.02 -4.87 15.10
CA LYS A 12 -4.27 -6.32 15.27
C LYS A 12 -4.76 -6.90 13.96
N ALA A 13 -4.06 -7.89 13.42
CA ALA A 13 -4.75 -8.92 12.67
C ALA A 13 -5.63 -9.64 13.69
N GLU A 14 -6.94 -9.40 13.69
CA GLU A 14 -7.80 -10.34 14.41
C GLU A 14 -7.50 -11.72 13.83
N PRO A 15 -7.27 -12.74 14.68
CA PRO A 15 -7.19 -14.08 14.17
C PRO A 15 -8.57 -14.34 13.57
N SER A 16 -8.68 -14.32 12.23
CA SER A 16 -9.63 -15.21 11.55
C SER A 16 -9.48 -16.53 12.29
N SER A 17 -10.55 -17.04 12.90
CA SER A 17 -10.72 -18.16 13.86
C SER A 17 -9.85 -19.43 13.68
N SER A 18 -8.56 -19.24 13.48
CA SER A 18 -7.55 -20.18 13.03
C SER A 18 -6.18 -19.63 13.45
N ASN A 19 -5.97 -19.55 14.76
CA ASN A 19 -4.64 -19.44 15.32
C ASN A 19 -3.79 -20.63 14.86
N GLN A 20 -2.56 -20.34 14.45
CA GLN A 20 -1.35 -21.18 14.49
C GLN A 20 -1.33 -22.54 13.75
N ALA A 21 -2.45 -23.07 13.27
CA ALA A 21 -2.47 -24.27 12.44
C ALA A 21 -2.38 -23.91 10.95
N ASN A 22 -1.27 -24.38 10.35
CA ASN A 22 -1.00 -24.58 8.93
C ASN A 22 -0.51 -23.38 8.08
N SER A 23 0.78 -23.43 7.75
CA SER A 23 1.29 -22.94 6.46
C SER A 23 0.38 -23.40 5.31
N GLN A 24 -0.11 -24.65 5.37
CA GLN A 24 -1.09 -25.22 4.44
C GLN A 24 -2.31 -24.31 4.21
N LYS A 25 -2.98 -23.79 5.26
CA LYS A 25 -4.15 -22.90 5.10
C LYS A 25 -3.77 -21.59 4.41
N ARG A 26 -2.55 -21.07 4.64
CA ARG A 26 -2.07 -19.85 3.97
C ARG A 26 -1.81 -20.10 2.49
N ASP A 27 -1.26 -21.26 2.16
CA ASP A 27 -1.01 -21.70 0.78
C ASP A 27 -2.32 -22.03 0.05
N ASP A 28 -3.31 -22.61 0.75
CA ASP A 28 -4.66 -22.88 0.24
C ASP A 28 -5.37 -21.56 -0.13
N HIS A 29 -5.28 -20.52 0.71
CA HIS A 29 -5.82 -19.20 0.38
C HIS A 29 -5.10 -18.52 -0.80
N ALA A 30 -3.81 -18.80 -1.01
CA ALA A 30 -3.06 -18.23 -2.12
C ALA A 30 -3.44 -18.85 -3.48
N THR A 31 -3.99 -20.07 -3.46
CA THR A 31 -4.30 -20.87 -4.65
C THR A 31 -5.80 -20.97 -4.95
N ARG A 32 -6.66 -20.60 -4.00
CA ARG A 32 -8.11 -20.64 -4.12
C ARG A 32 -8.66 -19.75 -5.25
N GLU A 33 -9.61 -20.31 -6.00
CA GLU A 33 -10.48 -19.56 -6.89
C GLU A 33 -11.51 -18.80 -6.07
N THR A 34 -11.65 -17.49 -6.31
CA THR A 34 -12.59 -16.66 -5.55
C THR A 34 -13.77 -16.22 -6.39
N GLU A 35 -14.91 -16.09 -5.71
CA GLU A 35 -16.21 -15.76 -6.31
C GLU A 35 -16.24 -14.33 -6.85
N LEU A 36 -15.69 -13.37 -6.09
CA LEU A 36 -15.72 -11.96 -6.44
C LEU A 36 -14.48 -11.57 -7.26
N LEU A 37 -14.71 -10.80 -8.32
CA LEU A 37 -13.67 -10.17 -9.11
C LEU A 37 -13.01 -9.02 -8.33
N LEU A 38 -13.83 -8.12 -7.78
CA LEU A 38 -13.37 -6.94 -7.05
C LEU A 38 -14.20 -6.71 -5.78
N PHE A 39 -13.52 -6.35 -4.69
CA PHE A 39 -14.16 -5.77 -3.52
C PHE A 39 -13.71 -4.32 -3.28
N PHE A 40 -14.63 -3.45 -2.87
CA PHE A 40 -14.33 -2.12 -2.34
C PHE A 40 -15.02 -1.87 -1.00
N ALA A 41 -14.21 -1.75 0.06
CA ALA A 41 -14.65 -1.34 1.39
C ALA A 41 -14.78 0.20 1.48
N GLY A 42 -15.76 0.75 0.78
CA GLY A 42 -16.11 2.17 0.85
C GLY A 42 -17.46 2.45 0.20
N ASP A 43 -17.95 3.67 0.42
CA ASP A 43 -19.15 4.11 -0.26
C ASP A 43 -18.84 4.49 -1.72
N VAL A 44 -19.51 3.82 -2.66
CA VAL A 44 -19.47 4.11 -4.11
C VAL A 44 -20.37 5.29 -4.46
N ARG A 45 -21.37 5.61 -3.62
CA ARG A 45 -22.32 6.72 -3.82
C ARG A 45 -21.73 8.10 -3.53
N MET A 46 -20.52 8.16 -3.00
CA MET A 46 -19.80 9.42 -2.77
C MET A 46 -19.38 10.13 -4.07
N GLY A 47 -19.65 9.53 -5.23
CA GLY A 47 -19.48 10.12 -6.56
C GLY A 47 -20.60 11.08 -6.98
N ASP A 48 -21.70 11.18 -6.22
CA ASP A 48 -22.77 12.15 -6.47
C ASP A 48 -22.41 13.48 -5.77
N GLU A 49 -22.45 14.62 -6.47
CA GLU A 49 -21.81 15.91 -6.11
C GLU A 49 -22.28 16.59 -4.82
N ARG A 50 -23.23 15.99 -4.09
CA ARG A 50 -23.81 16.60 -2.88
C ARG A 50 -22.87 16.48 -1.69
N LEU A 51 -22.15 17.58 -1.42
CA LEU A 51 -21.41 17.91 -0.19
C LEU A 51 -21.96 17.16 1.05
N THR A 52 -21.18 16.26 1.65
CA THR A 52 -21.50 15.72 2.98
C THR A 52 -21.02 16.69 4.05
N ARG A 53 -21.95 17.06 4.92
CA ARG A 53 -21.76 17.92 6.08
C ARG A 53 -21.36 17.08 7.30
N GLU A 54 -20.30 16.27 7.18
CA GLU A 54 -19.77 15.52 8.32
C GLU A 54 -18.37 16.05 8.66
N GLY A 55 -18.23 16.65 9.85
CA GLY A 55 -16.92 16.93 10.46
C GLY A 55 -16.32 18.33 10.26
N GLY A 56 -17.09 19.36 9.89
CA GLY A 56 -16.65 20.76 9.99
C GLY A 56 -15.60 21.24 8.98
N TYR A 57 -15.05 20.36 8.14
CA TYR A 57 -14.10 20.72 7.08
C TYR A 57 -14.72 20.51 5.71
N ARG A 58 -15.05 21.61 5.00
CA ARG A 58 -15.55 21.58 3.62
C ARG A 58 -14.41 21.29 2.63
N GLN A 59 -13.88 20.07 2.61
CA GLN A 59 -13.09 19.62 1.46
C GLN A 59 -14.05 19.07 0.40
N SER A 60 -13.83 19.44 -0.87
CA SER A 60 -14.55 18.79 -1.96
C SER A 60 -14.25 17.29 -1.92
N ARG A 61 -15.26 16.46 -2.21
CA ARG A 61 -15.13 14.99 -2.20
C ARG A 61 -14.05 14.47 -3.16
N GLU A 62 -13.69 15.29 -4.13
CA GLU A 62 -12.62 15.02 -5.08
C GLU A 62 -11.25 15.11 -4.43
N VAL A 63 -10.98 16.17 -3.65
CA VAL A 63 -9.71 16.33 -2.92
C VAL A 63 -9.46 15.17 -1.96
N TYR A 64 -10.53 14.68 -1.30
CA TYR A 64 -10.46 13.57 -0.36
C TYR A 64 -9.86 12.28 -0.94
N SER A 65 -10.19 11.96 -2.19
CA SER A 65 -9.74 10.71 -2.84
C SER A 65 -8.86 10.92 -4.07
N GLY A 66 -8.57 12.17 -4.42
CA GLY A 66 -7.92 12.53 -5.68
C GLY A 66 -8.77 12.17 -6.90
N GLY A 67 -10.11 12.24 -6.81
CA GLY A 67 -11.03 11.91 -7.92
C GLY A 67 -11.29 10.41 -8.16
N MET A 68 -10.48 9.52 -7.58
CA MET A 68 -10.55 8.08 -7.85
C MET A 68 -11.89 7.42 -7.45
N ARG A 69 -12.57 7.90 -6.40
CA ARG A 69 -13.90 7.38 -6.01
C ARG A 69 -14.97 7.78 -7.01
N GLN A 70 -14.89 8.99 -7.54
CA GLN A 70 -15.79 9.50 -8.57
C GLN A 70 -15.58 8.73 -9.87
N ALA A 71 -14.32 8.52 -10.28
CA ALA A 71 -13.97 7.70 -11.44
C ALA A 71 -14.51 6.27 -11.31
N PHE A 72 -14.33 5.65 -10.15
CA PHE A 72 -14.87 4.32 -9.86
C PHE A 72 -16.40 4.28 -9.89
N SER A 73 -17.06 5.27 -9.30
CA SER A 73 -18.52 5.39 -9.29
C SER A 73 -19.10 5.50 -10.70
N ARG A 74 -18.49 6.35 -11.54
CA ARG A 74 -18.85 6.49 -12.96
C ARG A 74 -18.68 5.17 -13.71
N MET A 75 -17.52 4.51 -13.56
CA MET A 75 -17.31 3.20 -14.19
C MET A 75 -18.39 2.20 -13.78
N VAL A 76 -18.72 2.08 -12.49
CA VAL A 76 -19.74 1.11 -12.03
C VAL A 76 -21.10 1.42 -12.65
N ARG A 77 -21.50 2.69 -12.72
CA ARG A 77 -22.76 3.10 -13.35
C ARG A 77 -22.77 2.78 -14.84
N ASP A 78 -21.72 3.15 -15.55
CA ASP A 78 -21.64 3.02 -17.00
C ASP A 78 -21.54 1.54 -17.41
N ALA A 79 -20.81 0.73 -16.64
CA ALA A 79 -20.71 -0.71 -16.86
C ALA A 79 -22.01 -1.46 -16.51
N ARG A 80 -22.83 -0.98 -15.55
CA ARG A 80 -24.19 -1.52 -15.32
C ARG A 80 -25.15 -1.21 -16.46
N ALA A 81 -25.03 -0.03 -17.07
CA ALA A 81 -25.85 0.34 -18.22
C ALA A 81 -25.47 -0.43 -19.50
N ASN A 82 -24.23 -0.90 -19.58
CA ASN A 82 -23.75 -1.69 -20.71
C ASN A 82 -23.95 -3.19 -20.50
N LYS A 83 -24.85 -3.81 -21.28
CA LYS A 83 -25.15 -5.26 -21.21
C LYS A 83 -23.92 -6.15 -21.30
N SER A 84 -22.92 -5.79 -22.11
CA SER A 84 -21.69 -6.59 -22.27
C SER A 84 -20.76 -6.57 -21.05
N ARG A 85 -20.93 -5.59 -20.16
CA ARG A 85 -20.10 -5.39 -18.97
C ARG A 85 -20.83 -5.71 -17.67
N ALA A 86 -22.16 -5.91 -17.74
CA ALA A 86 -23.03 -6.12 -16.59
C ALA A 86 -22.58 -7.33 -15.76
N ASP A 87 -22.22 -8.44 -16.40
CA ASP A 87 -21.81 -9.68 -15.73
C ASP A 87 -20.51 -9.50 -14.93
N LEU A 88 -19.56 -8.70 -15.43
CA LEU A 88 -18.33 -8.40 -14.71
C LEU A 88 -18.62 -7.59 -13.44
N VAL A 89 -19.53 -6.62 -13.51
CA VAL A 89 -19.91 -5.79 -12.37
C VAL A 89 -20.75 -6.55 -11.34
N GLN A 90 -21.52 -7.55 -11.75
CA GLN A 90 -22.23 -8.44 -10.82
C GLN A 90 -21.27 -9.22 -9.90
N ARG A 91 -20.05 -9.51 -10.40
CA ARG A 91 -18.98 -10.12 -9.60
C ARG A 91 -18.20 -9.14 -8.74
N MET A 92 -18.66 -7.89 -8.63
CA MET A 92 -18.03 -6.87 -7.80
C MET A 92 -18.90 -6.57 -6.58
N SER A 93 -18.28 -6.51 -5.40
CA SER A 93 -18.95 -6.17 -4.15
C SER A 93 -18.45 -4.84 -3.60
N PHE A 94 -19.35 -4.01 -3.09
CA PHE A 94 -19.01 -2.74 -2.49
C PHE A 94 -19.78 -2.55 -1.20
N SER A 95 -19.08 -2.25 -0.11
CA SER A 95 -19.68 -2.08 1.21
C SER A 95 -19.06 -0.90 1.94
N ARG A 96 -19.87 -0.13 2.67
CA ARG A 96 -19.35 0.89 3.59
C ARG A 96 -18.50 0.28 4.70
N ARG A 97 -18.74 -1.00 5.03
CA ARG A 97 -18.00 -1.74 6.04
C ARG A 97 -16.84 -2.49 5.39
N ALA A 98 -15.70 -2.49 6.08
CA ALA A 98 -14.58 -3.32 5.74
C ALA A 98 -14.78 -4.72 6.34
N ASP A 99 -15.63 -5.53 5.71
CA ASP A 99 -15.92 -6.91 6.12
C ASP A 99 -14.83 -7.88 5.67
N ASP A 100 -14.24 -8.62 6.61
CA ASP A 100 -13.10 -9.51 6.39
C ASP A 100 -13.46 -10.69 5.48
N ALA A 101 -14.64 -11.29 5.67
CA ALA A 101 -15.11 -12.40 4.84
C ALA A 101 -15.26 -11.99 3.36
N THR A 102 -15.65 -10.74 3.10
CA THR A 102 -15.74 -10.22 1.73
C THR A 102 -14.35 -9.97 1.12
N TYR A 103 -13.35 -9.53 1.89
CA TYR A 103 -11.97 -9.45 1.40
C TYR A 103 -11.46 -10.83 0.96
N GLU A 104 -11.71 -11.87 1.76
CA GLU A 104 -11.23 -13.24 1.49
C GLU A 104 -11.89 -13.87 0.24
N ARG A 105 -13.09 -13.41 -0.12
CA ARG A 105 -13.84 -13.87 -1.30
C ARG A 105 -13.50 -13.11 -2.59
N ALA A 106 -12.58 -12.14 -2.55
CA ALA A 106 -12.27 -11.30 -3.69
C ALA A 106 -10.87 -11.54 -4.29
N ASN A 107 -10.80 -11.47 -5.62
CA ASN A 107 -9.54 -11.50 -6.36
C ASN A 107 -8.74 -10.23 -6.15
N PHE A 108 -9.41 -9.10 -6.29
CA PHE A 108 -8.82 -7.79 -6.15
C PHE A 108 -9.56 -6.97 -5.09
N CYS A 109 -8.83 -6.10 -4.41
CA CYS A 109 -9.41 -5.18 -3.42
C CYS A 109 -8.97 -3.76 -3.68
N LEU A 110 -9.94 -2.87 -3.87
CA LEU A 110 -9.68 -1.48 -4.21
C LEU A 110 -9.26 -0.68 -2.97
N ALA A 111 -8.03 -0.19 -2.99
CA ALA A 111 -7.42 0.66 -1.97
C ALA A 111 -7.35 2.11 -2.48
N VAL A 112 -8.49 2.81 -2.41
CA VAL A 112 -8.58 4.23 -2.77
C VAL A 112 -8.10 5.14 -1.65
N SER A 113 -7.49 6.28 -1.99
CA SER A 113 -7.24 7.39 -1.08
C SER A 113 -8.51 7.86 -0.33
N GLY A 114 -8.29 8.40 0.86
CA GLY A 114 -9.31 8.93 1.77
C GLY A 114 -8.93 8.70 3.23
N ASP A 115 -9.86 8.96 4.13
CA ASP A 115 -9.75 8.67 5.56
C ASP A 115 -9.54 7.18 5.79
N GLY A 116 -8.64 6.91 6.72
CA GLY A 116 -8.23 5.57 7.11
C GLY A 116 -6.79 5.22 6.74
N TRP A 117 -5.95 6.17 6.30
CA TRP A 117 -4.48 6.07 6.37
C TRP A 117 -3.87 4.75 5.84
N GLY A 118 -4.41 4.19 4.75
CA GLY A 118 -3.91 2.93 4.18
C GLY A 118 -4.53 1.64 4.75
N ASN A 119 -5.56 1.73 5.61
CA ASN A 119 -6.26 0.57 6.18
C ASN A 119 -6.75 -0.44 5.12
N ARG A 120 -7.26 0.04 3.98
CA ARG A 120 -7.72 -0.83 2.88
C ARG A 120 -6.60 -1.65 2.27
N LEU A 121 -5.42 -1.05 2.09
CA LEU A 121 -4.25 -1.75 1.59
C LEU A 121 -3.85 -2.87 2.55
N MET A 122 -3.77 -2.57 3.84
CA MET A 122 -3.34 -3.54 4.84
C MET A 122 -4.34 -4.68 4.98
N LYS A 123 -5.66 -4.40 5.01
CA LYS A 123 -6.69 -5.45 5.00
C LYS A 123 -6.61 -6.33 3.76
N ALA A 124 -6.38 -5.74 2.59
CA ALA A 124 -6.17 -6.50 1.36
C ALA A 124 -4.97 -7.48 1.48
N PHE A 125 -3.84 -7.02 2.05
CA PHE A 125 -2.70 -7.89 2.37
C PHE A 125 -3.03 -8.99 3.37
N LEU A 126 -3.73 -8.65 4.44
CA LEU A 126 -4.09 -9.61 5.47
C LEU A 126 -4.99 -10.72 4.92
N HIS A 127 -5.95 -10.40 4.07
CA HIS A 127 -6.91 -11.39 3.56
C HIS A 127 -6.56 -11.95 2.17
N ASN A 128 -5.29 -11.83 1.73
CA ASN A 128 -4.81 -12.32 0.41
C ASN A 128 -5.65 -11.83 -0.79
N CYS A 129 -6.22 -10.63 -0.67
CA CYS A 129 -6.95 -9.98 -1.75
C CYS A 129 -6.03 -8.99 -2.46
N VAL A 130 -5.73 -9.19 -3.75
CA VAL A 130 -4.67 -8.42 -4.41
C VAL A 130 -5.03 -6.92 -4.45
N PRO A 131 -4.23 -6.05 -3.81
CA PRO A 131 -4.60 -4.65 -3.68
C PRO A 131 -4.47 -3.91 -5.01
N LEU A 132 -5.50 -3.13 -5.31
CA LEU A 132 -5.52 -2.12 -6.37
C LEU A 132 -5.34 -0.76 -5.73
N ILE A 133 -4.11 -0.24 -5.75
CA ILE A 133 -3.73 1.03 -5.16
C ILE A 133 -4.20 2.15 -6.09
N ALA A 134 -5.31 2.78 -5.71
CA ALA A 134 -5.95 3.91 -6.36
C ALA A 134 -5.71 5.18 -5.53
N ALA A 135 -4.44 5.52 -5.35
CA ALA A 135 -4.01 6.63 -4.50
C ALA A 135 -2.91 7.43 -5.23
N PRO A 136 -3.30 8.37 -6.10
CA PRO A 136 -2.36 9.14 -6.90
C PRO A 136 -1.43 9.94 -5.98
N CYS A 137 -0.14 9.96 -6.30
CA CYS A 137 0.88 10.70 -5.56
C CYS A 137 1.08 10.29 -4.08
N VAL A 138 0.42 9.22 -3.60
CA VAL A 138 0.57 8.72 -2.23
C VAL A 138 1.45 7.48 -2.20
N VAL A 139 2.57 7.56 -1.48
CA VAL A 139 3.41 6.41 -1.16
C VAL A 139 2.72 5.56 -0.10
N GLN A 140 2.65 4.26 -0.34
CA GLN A 140 2.04 3.32 0.59
C GLN A 140 3.02 2.87 1.68
N PRO A 141 2.52 2.37 2.83
CA PRO A 141 3.36 1.79 3.86
C PRO A 141 4.36 0.77 3.28
N PHE A 142 5.64 0.98 3.60
CA PHE A 142 6.77 0.16 3.15
C PHE A 142 6.93 -0.01 1.64
N GLU A 143 6.33 0.83 0.79
CA GLU A 143 6.49 0.73 -0.68
C GLU A 143 7.96 0.93 -1.14
N LEU A 144 8.77 1.58 -0.33
CA LEU A 144 10.19 1.78 -0.59
C LEU A 144 11.07 0.60 -0.11
N GLN A 145 10.57 -0.20 0.83
CA GLN A 145 11.27 -1.35 1.43
C GLN A 145 10.82 -2.67 0.79
N LEU A 146 9.56 -2.76 0.38
CA LEU A 146 8.92 -3.94 -0.21
C LEU A 146 8.65 -3.75 -1.71
N PRO A 147 8.78 -4.80 -2.53
CA PRO A 147 8.46 -4.74 -3.95
C PRO A 147 6.95 -4.80 -4.19
N LEU A 148 6.18 -3.83 -3.69
CA LEU A 148 4.71 -3.88 -3.73
C LEU A 148 4.15 -4.07 -5.15
N HIS A 149 4.79 -3.51 -6.18
CA HIS A 149 4.41 -3.68 -7.59
C HIS A 149 4.39 -5.16 -8.07
N THR A 150 5.05 -6.07 -7.36
CA THR A 150 5.04 -7.52 -7.68
C THR A 150 3.85 -8.27 -7.09
N MET A 151 3.11 -7.61 -6.20
CA MET A 151 2.06 -8.17 -5.35
C MET A 151 0.82 -7.27 -5.26
N SER A 152 0.81 -6.15 -5.96
CA SER A 152 -0.28 -5.19 -6.07
C SER A 152 -0.30 -4.60 -7.48
N LYS A 153 -1.38 -3.90 -7.82
CA LYS A 153 -1.43 -3.04 -9.01
C LYS A 153 -1.75 -1.63 -8.60
N ARG A 154 -1.09 -0.65 -9.21
CA ARG A 154 -1.54 0.75 -9.15
C ARG A 154 -2.55 0.99 -10.26
N VAL A 155 -3.58 1.77 -9.96
CA VAL A 155 -4.68 2.09 -10.87
C VAL A 155 -4.76 3.60 -10.96
N SER A 156 -4.65 4.12 -12.18
CA SER A 156 -4.87 5.54 -12.49
C SER A 156 -6.35 5.81 -12.78
N ASP A 157 -6.73 7.08 -12.87
CA ASP A 157 -8.08 7.46 -13.31
C ASP A 157 -8.43 6.92 -14.70
N MET A 158 -7.42 6.82 -15.59
CA MET A 158 -7.61 6.26 -16.92
C MET A 158 -7.87 4.76 -16.88
N ASP A 159 -7.20 4.05 -15.98
CA ASP A 159 -7.42 2.61 -15.79
C ASP A 159 -8.77 2.28 -15.16
N MET A 160 -9.42 3.27 -14.52
CA MET A 160 -10.72 3.04 -13.89
C MET A 160 -11.81 2.75 -14.92
N MET A 161 -11.74 3.29 -16.13
CA MET A 161 -12.85 3.18 -17.11
C MET A 161 -13.07 1.76 -17.63
N ASP A 162 -12.01 0.98 -17.76
CA ASP A 162 -11.97 -0.40 -18.27
C ASP A 162 -11.48 -1.39 -17.19
N LEU A 163 -11.60 -0.99 -15.92
CA LEU A 163 -11.09 -1.77 -14.79
C LEU A 163 -11.67 -3.19 -14.75
N PRO A 164 -13.00 -3.43 -14.87
CA PRO A 164 -13.54 -4.79 -14.81
C PRO A 164 -12.92 -5.72 -15.86
N GLU A 165 -12.75 -5.27 -17.10
CA GLU A 165 -12.15 -6.01 -18.19
C GLU A 165 -10.68 -6.31 -17.91
N LYS A 166 -9.90 -5.27 -17.53
CA LYS A 166 -8.48 -5.40 -17.18
C LYS A 166 -8.25 -6.40 -16.05
N LEU A 167 -9.14 -6.45 -15.06
CA LEU A 167 -9.05 -7.40 -13.95
C LEU A 167 -9.45 -8.81 -14.38
N SER A 168 -10.51 -8.95 -15.18
CA SER A 168 -10.96 -10.24 -15.71
C SER A 168 -9.93 -10.90 -16.63
N ALA A 169 -9.13 -10.09 -17.33
CA ALA A 169 -8.06 -10.54 -18.21
C ALA A 169 -6.77 -10.94 -17.47
N VAL A 170 -6.68 -10.77 -16.14
CA VAL A 170 -5.49 -11.19 -15.39
C VAL A 170 -5.46 -12.72 -15.33
N PRO A 171 -4.39 -13.37 -15.84
CA PRO A 171 -4.30 -14.83 -15.78
C PRO A 171 -4.27 -15.33 -14.35
N GLN A 172 -4.95 -16.45 -14.07
CA GLN A 172 -5.02 -17.05 -12.73
C GLN A 172 -3.62 -17.32 -12.15
N GLN A 173 -2.68 -17.81 -12.96
CA GLN A 173 -1.29 -18.03 -12.54
C GLN A 173 -0.62 -16.74 -12.04
N ARG A 174 -0.88 -15.60 -12.71
CA ARG A 174 -0.36 -14.31 -12.27
C ARG A 174 -0.99 -13.88 -10.95
N LEU A 175 -2.29 -14.10 -10.78
CA LEU A 175 -3.00 -13.81 -9.54
C LEU A 175 -2.46 -14.62 -8.36
N MET A 176 -2.30 -15.95 -8.53
CA MET A 176 -1.72 -16.84 -7.53
C MET A 176 -0.31 -16.41 -7.15
N ALA A 177 0.53 -16.06 -8.14
CA ALA A 177 1.89 -15.58 -7.87
C ALA A 177 1.92 -14.24 -7.12
N MET A 178 0.93 -13.37 -7.31
CA MET A 178 0.79 -12.14 -6.49
C MET A 178 0.41 -12.50 -5.06
N ARG A 179 -0.62 -13.33 -4.86
CA ARG A 179 -1.08 -13.79 -3.53
C ARG A 179 0.00 -14.52 -2.73
N GLN A 180 0.77 -15.41 -3.36
CA GLN A 180 1.90 -16.10 -2.73
C GLN A 180 2.99 -15.14 -2.24
N ARG A 181 3.25 -14.05 -2.98
CA ARG A 181 4.18 -13.02 -2.52
C ARG A 181 3.58 -12.22 -1.37
N MET A 182 2.30 -11.89 -1.43
CA MET A 182 1.59 -11.18 -0.35
C MET A 182 1.59 -11.96 0.95
N SER A 183 1.32 -13.27 0.92
CA SER A 183 1.23 -14.11 2.12
C SER A 183 2.53 -14.12 2.92
N ARG A 184 3.68 -14.02 2.24
CA ARG A 184 5.02 -13.95 2.84
C ARG A 184 5.35 -12.59 3.48
N VAL A 185 4.62 -11.53 3.12
CA VAL A 185 4.82 -10.18 3.68
C VAL A 185 3.63 -9.67 4.48
N ARG A 186 2.57 -10.47 4.67
CA ARG A 186 1.38 -10.07 5.45
C ARG A 186 1.77 -9.56 6.83
N ASP A 187 2.72 -10.24 7.48
CA ASP A 187 3.15 -9.91 8.84
C ASP A 187 3.89 -8.57 8.89
N ALA A 188 4.40 -8.06 7.76
CA ALA A 188 4.98 -6.72 7.67
C ALA A 188 3.98 -5.63 8.07
N PHE A 189 2.67 -5.86 7.93
CA PHE A 189 1.64 -4.85 8.19
C PHE A 189 0.96 -5.01 9.56
N VAL A 190 1.48 -5.87 10.44
CA VAL A 190 0.90 -6.17 11.75
C VAL A 190 1.82 -5.71 12.88
N TRP A 191 1.28 -4.94 13.84
CA TRP A 191 2.02 -4.47 15.03
C TRP A 191 1.97 -5.40 16.24
N SER A 192 0.94 -6.25 16.35
CA SER A 192 0.78 -7.19 17.46
C SER A 192 1.84 -8.30 17.47
N ALA A 193 1.85 -9.11 18.54
CA ALA A 193 2.76 -10.26 18.67
C ALA A 193 2.74 -11.16 17.42
N GLY A 194 3.92 -11.55 16.95
CA GLY A 194 4.10 -12.29 15.68
C GLY A 194 4.16 -11.41 14.43
N GLY A 195 3.80 -10.13 14.53
CA GLY A 195 3.94 -9.16 13.45
C GLY A 195 5.38 -8.65 13.26
N LEU A 196 5.65 -8.12 12.08
CA LEU A 196 6.94 -7.58 11.66
C LEU A 196 6.92 -6.06 11.42
N ALA A 197 5.79 -5.37 11.63
CA ALA A 197 5.68 -3.93 11.34
C ALA A 197 6.73 -3.08 12.05
N TYR A 198 7.07 -3.41 13.30
CA TYR A 198 8.13 -2.73 14.03
C TYR A 198 9.49 -2.87 13.34
N ARG A 199 9.86 -4.08 12.90
CA ARG A 199 11.16 -4.34 12.25
C ARG A 199 11.24 -3.69 10.87
N TYR A 200 10.16 -3.69 10.10
CA TYR A 200 10.09 -2.93 8.85
C TYR A 200 10.18 -1.42 9.08
N THR A 201 9.59 -0.92 10.16
CA THR A 201 9.70 0.50 10.54
C THR A 201 11.14 0.85 10.89
N LEU A 202 11.85 0.01 11.65
CA LEU A 202 13.28 0.19 11.91
C LEU A 202 14.11 0.20 10.62
N LEU A 203 13.84 -0.71 9.68
CA LEU A 203 14.49 -0.69 8.37
C LEU A 203 14.19 0.60 7.59
N ALA A 204 12.93 1.04 7.58
CA ALA A 204 12.54 2.27 6.88
C ALA A 204 13.21 3.51 7.50
N LEU A 205 13.32 3.57 8.83
CA LEU A 205 14.06 4.61 9.54
C LEU A 205 15.57 4.54 9.26
N CYS A 206 16.14 3.34 9.23
CA CYS A 206 17.56 3.12 8.93
C CYS A 206 17.90 3.61 7.52
N THR A 207 17.18 3.13 6.51
CA THR A 207 17.37 3.52 5.11
C THR A 207 17.20 5.02 4.91
N ARG A 208 16.25 5.62 5.64
CA ARG A 208 16.04 7.06 5.65
C ARG A 208 17.18 7.85 6.29
N ALA A 209 17.71 7.37 7.40
CA ALA A 209 18.85 8.00 8.07
C ALA A 209 20.09 7.98 7.16
N VAL A 210 20.37 6.86 6.49
CA VAL A 210 21.44 6.75 5.48
C VAL A 210 21.20 7.71 4.31
N GLU A 211 19.98 7.79 3.78
CA GLU A 211 19.65 8.72 2.69
C GLU A 211 19.97 10.19 3.04
N LEU A 212 19.65 10.58 4.28
CA LEU A 212 19.82 11.94 4.79
C LEU A 212 21.26 12.27 5.21
N ARG A 213 22.01 11.31 5.74
CA ARG A 213 23.34 11.52 6.34
C ARG A 213 24.50 10.94 5.53
N GLY A 214 24.21 10.12 4.52
CA GLY A 214 25.20 9.33 3.78
C GLY A 214 25.67 8.07 4.52
N HIS A 215 25.71 8.08 5.85
CA HIS A 215 26.13 6.96 6.70
C HIS A 215 25.43 7.00 8.07
N LEU A 216 25.49 5.89 8.83
CA LEU A 216 25.04 5.84 10.22
C LEU A 216 26.24 6.07 11.16
N LYS A 217 26.07 6.85 12.23
CA LYS A 217 27.15 7.07 13.23
C LYS A 217 27.61 5.77 13.89
N ALA A 218 26.72 4.80 14.03
CA ALA A 218 27.00 3.50 14.67
C ALA A 218 27.92 2.60 13.81
N ASP A 219 28.15 2.90 12.53
CA ASP A 219 29.05 2.10 11.67
C ASP A 219 30.51 2.12 12.14
N HIS A 220 30.92 3.08 12.99
CA HIS A 220 32.33 3.26 13.37
C HIS A 220 32.77 2.46 14.60
N THR A 221 31.86 1.89 15.40
CA THR A 221 32.22 1.20 16.64
C THR A 221 31.56 -0.16 16.72
N ARG A 222 32.37 -1.21 16.47
CA ARG A 222 32.08 -2.64 16.72
C ARG A 222 31.02 -3.30 15.83
N GLY A 223 31.35 -3.58 14.56
CA GLY A 223 30.75 -4.70 13.81
C GLY A 223 29.22 -4.68 13.58
N GLU A 224 28.53 -3.59 13.93
CA GLU A 224 27.09 -3.43 13.80
C GLU A 224 26.69 -2.97 12.39
N ARG A 225 26.81 -3.91 11.45
CA ARG A 225 25.74 -4.31 10.54
C ARG A 225 24.66 -3.23 10.26
N GLY A 226 24.93 -2.34 9.30
CA GLY A 226 24.00 -1.31 8.80
C GLY A 226 22.67 -1.85 8.24
N CYS A 227 21.93 -1.03 7.49
CA CYS A 227 20.55 -1.38 7.05
C CYS A 227 20.44 -2.72 6.31
N ALA A 228 21.53 -3.18 5.69
CA ALA A 228 21.69 -4.51 5.10
C ALA A 228 21.25 -5.65 6.02
N HIS A 229 21.66 -5.61 7.29
CA HIS A 229 21.36 -6.66 8.24
C HIS A 229 19.92 -6.68 8.70
N LEU A 230 19.30 -5.49 8.85
CA LEU A 230 17.88 -5.38 9.11
C LEU A 230 17.08 -5.95 7.93
N ALA A 231 17.47 -5.63 6.69
CA ALA A 231 16.82 -6.14 5.49
C ALA A 231 16.97 -7.66 5.34
N ALA A 232 18.15 -8.22 5.61
CA ALA A 232 18.42 -9.66 5.48
C ALA A 232 17.53 -10.54 6.37
N GLN A 233 16.96 -9.99 7.44
CA GLN A 233 16.08 -10.70 8.38
C GLN A 233 14.60 -10.59 8.00
N LEU A 234 14.25 -9.87 6.93
CA LEU A 234 12.88 -9.50 6.59
C LEU A 234 12.48 -10.01 5.20
N PRO A 235 11.32 -10.67 5.06
CA PRO A 235 10.90 -11.26 3.78
C PRO A 235 10.77 -10.23 2.64
N TYR A 236 11.52 -10.40 1.55
CA TYR A 236 11.52 -9.48 0.40
C TYR A 236 11.92 -8.03 0.70
N ALA A 237 12.45 -7.76 1.89
CA ALA A 237 12.92 -6.42 2.22
C ALA A 237 14.18 -6.06 1.41
N SER A 238 14.37 -4.76 1.20
CA SER A 238 15.55 -4.23 0.51
C SER A 238 16.26 -3.23 1.41
N GLU A 239 17.60 -3.33 1.46
CA GLU A 239 18.46 -2.38 2.16
C GLU A 239 18.55 -1.01 1.46
N ARG A 240 18.16 -0.96 0.17
CA ARG A 240 18.16 0.26 -0.64
C ARG A 240 16.73 0.73 -0.82
N THR A 241 16.51 2.02 -0.58
CA THR A 241 15.25 2.69 -0.91
C THR A 241 14.97 2.50 -2.39
N ARG A 242 13.90 1.78 -2.72
CA ARG A 242 13.48 1.62 -4.11
C ARG A 242 12.70 2.85 -4.51
N THR A 243 13.13 3.52 -5.57
CA THR A 243 12.27 4.53 -6.21
C THR A 243 11.09 3.78 -6.84
N PRO A 244 9.84 4.07 -6.45
CA PRO A 244 8.69 3.39 -7.03
C PRO A 244 8.65 3.62 -8.54
N GLN A 245 8.35 2.56 -9.31
CA GLN A 245 8.36 2.61 -10.77
C GLN A 245 7.35 3.61 -11.37
N TRP A 246 6.34 3.99 -10.60
CA TRP A 246 5.34 4.97 -11.00
C TRP A 246 5.78 6.42 -10.81
N PHE A 247 6.94 6.67 -10.18
CA PHE A 247 7.49 8.02 -10.13
C PHE A 247 7.93 8.44 -11.53
N SER A 248 7.53 9.63 -11.97
CA SER A 248 8.03 10.20 -13.22
C SER A 248 9.53 10.50 -13.11
N THR A 249 10.25 10.47 -14.23
CA THR A 249 11.68 10.82 -14.28
C THR A 249 11.95 12.18 -13.62
N ALA A 250 11.14 13.19 -13.95
CA ALA A 250 11.23 14.52 -13.34
C ALA A 250 11.06 14.50 -11.82
N LEU A 251 10.14 13.68 -11.28
CA LEU A 251 9.98 13.53 -9.84
C LEU A 251 11.20 12.84 -9.21
N VAL A 252 11.75 11.81 -9.86
CA VAL A 252 12.96 11.14 -9.39
C VAL A 252 14.15 12.10 -9.35
N GLU A 253 14.34 12.90 -10.39
CA GLU A 253 15.39 13.91 -10.48
C GLU A 253 15.23 14.99 -9.41
N ALA A 254 14.02 15.54 -9.24
CA ALA A 254 13.74 16.50 -8.19
C ALA A 254 14.01 15.93 -6.78
N ILE A 255 13.65 14.66 -6.53
CA ILE A 255 13.98 13.99 -5.26
C ILE A 255 15.49 13.88 -5.06
N ARG A 256 16.24 13.48 -6.10
CA ARG A 256 17.71 13.36 -6.02
C ARG A 256 18.39 14.71 -5.77
N ALA A 257 17.93 15.77 -6.44
CA ALA A 257 18.42 17.12 -6.23
C ALA A 257 18.20 17.58 -4.77
N LEU A 258 16.97 17.45 -4.26
CA LEU A 258 16.63 17.78 -2.87
C LEU A 258 17.43 16.95 -1.85
N GLN A 259 17.70 15.68 -2.14
CA GLN A 259 18.55 14.84 -1.31
C GLN A 259 20.00 15.32 -1.28
N ALA A 260 20.55 15.72 -2.43
CA ALA A 260 21.91 16.25 -2.53
C ALA A 260 22.06 17.56 -1.75
N GLU A 261 21.11 18.49 -1.92
CA GLU A 261 21.06 19.74 -1.16
C GLU A 261 21.01 19.50 0.36
N ARG A 262 20.16 18.57 0.82
CA ARG A 262 20.07 18.22 2.24
C ARG A 262 21.35 17.62 2.80
N ARG A 263 22.01 16.73 2.05
CA ARG A 263 23.29 16.16 2.46
C ARG A 263 24.34 17.26 2.61
N ALA A 264 24.45 18.17 1.64
CA ALA A 264 25.36 19.31 1.71
C ALA A 264 25.07 20.20 2.93
N ALA A 265 23.80 20.51 3.19
CA ALA A 265 23.37 21.30 4.35
C ALA A 265 23.69 20.61 5.70
N MET A 266 23.58 19.28 5.77
CA MET A 266 23.88 18.51 6.97
C MET A 266 25.38 18.35 7.22
N SER A 267 26.20 18.23 6.16
CA SER A 267 27.66 18.19 6.25
C SER A 267 28.26 19.53 6.70
N ASN A 268 27.66 20.66 6.30
CA ASN A 268 28.14 22.00 6.66
C ASN A 268 27.75 22.44 8.08
N ARG A 269 26.80 21.76 8.74
CA ARG A 269 26.49 22.02 10.15
C ARG A 269 27.47 21.26 11.03
N SER A 270 28.55 21.93 11.43
CA SER A 270 29.27 21.57 12.65
C SER A 270 28.28 21.59 13.81
N TRP A 271 27.84 20.40 14.23
CA TRP A 271 26.92 20.22 15.36
C TRP A 271 27.48 20.77 16.69
N SER A 272 28.77 21.14 16.71
CA SER A 272 29.44 21.82 17.82
C SER A 272 28.87 23.21 18.15
N LYS A 273 27.99 23.78 17.30
CA LYS A 273 27.39 25.12 17.52
C LYS A 273 25.88 25.13 17.77
N MET A 274 25.22 23.97 17.81
CA MET A 274 23.77 23.86 18.09
C MET A 274 23.43 23.21 19.42
N LEU A 275 24.43 22.89 20.23
CA LEU A 275 24.29 22.86 21.68
C LEU A 275 24.71 24.25 22.17
N LEU A 276 23.74 25.17 22.18
CA LEU A 276 23.87 26.48 22.82
C LEU A 276 23.85 26.29 24.36
N PRO A 277 24.35 27.29 25.12
CA PRO A 277 25.17 27.15 26.34
C PRO A 277 24.49 26.53 27.55
#